data_AF-A0A8H6GQD4-F1
#
_entry.id   AF-A0A8H6GQD4-F1
#
_cell.length_a   1.000
_cell.length_b   1.000
_cell.length_c   1.000
_cell.angle_alpha   90.00
_cell.angle_beta   90.00
_cell.angle_gamma   90.00
#
_symmetry.space_group_name_H-M   'P 1'
#
loop_
_entity.id
_entity.type
_entity.pdbx_description
1 polymer ?
#
loop_
_entity_poly.entity_id
_entity_poly.type
_entity_poly.pdbx_seq_one_letter_code
_entity_poly.pdbx_strand_id
1 'polypeptide(L)'
;MVAFKYLYGISPALILLNVFLGLIWALVIIQVFGASGINPVGTVAKGSQFITGGIARNPADKAISATGSKTVLVGAMLSSCAASQAGELCQDFRTGFLLGTPARAQWHAQVLGTLAAVFLTPAIFILFAKAFPCITDATVTQCQFALPSVTTWRVVTEAILAPRFPISQSSWIFSIVFSVLGVAIVMLKRFILQKPNLKQYHVWIPNMPLVGLAMTIASSQTVLTLAIGSAFAATWGKFWPKSHERFLYPIASGGIAGEGVGYVVLSILQIAGVGGDKYGTMLGCYGGAC
;
A
#
# COMPACT_ATOMS: atom_id res chain seq x y z
N MET A 1 -21.73 -4.06 -8.03
CA MET A 1 -21.77 -5.15 -9.05
C MET A 1 -22.21 -4.63 -10.41
N VAL A 2 -23.36 -3.94 -10.52
CA VAL A 2 -23.89 -3.41 -11.79
C VAL A 2 -22.91 -2.46 -12.49
N ALA A 3 -22.41 -1.44 -11.78
CA ALA A 3 -21.43 -0.49 -12.33
C ALA A 3 -20.18 -1.19 -12.90
N PHE A 4 -19.60 -2.16 -12.18
CA PHE A 4 -18.41 -2.89 -12.64
C PHE A 4 -18.65 -3.75 -13.88
N LYS A 5 -19.85 -4.33 -14.02
CA LYS A 5 -20.23 -5.08 -15.23
C LYS A 5 -20.33 -4.16 -16.44
N TYR A 6 -20.97 -3.00 -16.30
CA TYR A 6 -21.20 -2.07 -17.42
C TYR A 6 -19.98 -1.22 -17.77
N LEU A 7 -19.20 -0.77 -16.79
CA LEU A 7 -18.01 0.08 -17.02
C LEU A 7 -16.77 -0.71 -17.43
N TYR A 8 -16.58 -1.90 -16.85
CA TYR A 8 -15.32 -2.67 -17.00
C TYR A 8 -15.51 -4.04 -17.66
N GLY A 9 -16.74 -4.45 -17.96
CA GLY A 9 -17.02 -5.75 -18.60
C GLY A 9 -16.72 -6.97 -17.72
N ILE A 10 -16.63 -6.79 -16.40
CA ILE A 10 -16.20 -7.85 -15.47
C ILE A 10 -17.39 -8.75 -15.12
N SER A 11 -17.16 -10.07 -15.07
CA SER A 11 -18.20 -11.02 -14.69
C SER A 11 -18.65 -10.82 -13.23
N PRO A 12 -19.96 -10.90 -12.93
CA PRO A 12 -20.46 -10.78 -11.55
C PRO A 12 -19.83 -11.79 -10.58
N ALA A 13 -19.50 -12.99 -11.06
CA ALA A 13 -18.84 -14.02 -10.26
C ALA A 13 -17.44 -13.58 -9.79
N LEU A 14 -16.63 -12.98 -10.67
CA LEU A 14 -15.31 -12.45 -10.31
C LEU A 14 -15.40 -11.27 -9.33
N ILE A 15 -16.45 -10.45 -9.45
CA ILE A 15 -16.70 -9.37 -8.49
C ILE A 15 -17.03 -9.95 -7.11
N LEU A 16 -17.92 -10.93 -7.04
CA LEU A 16 -18.30 -11.57 -5.78
C LEU A 16 -17.09 -12.26 -5.11
N LEU A 17 -16.28 -12.94 -5.91
CA LEU A 17 -15.01 -13.52 -5.45
C LEU A 17 -14.11 -12.46 -4.82
N ASN A 18 -13.90 -11.32 -5.49
CA ASN A 18 -13.02 -10.26 -4.97
C ASN A 18 -13.59 -9.58 -3.71
N VAL A 19 -14.91 -9.47 -3.58
CA VAL A 19 -15.53 -9.02 -2.32
C VAL A 19 -15.22 -10.01 -1.19
N PHE A 20 -15.37 -11.31 -1.45
CA PHE A 20 -15.05 -12.35 -0.47
C PHE A 20 -13.56 -12.36 -0.10
N LEU A 21 -12.66 -12.24 -1.09
CA LEU A 21 -11.23 -12.07 -0.84
C LEU A 21 -10.95 -10.83 0.02
N GLY A 22 -11.67 -9.73 -0.19
CA GLY A 22 -11.57 -8.53 0.64
C GLY A 22 -11.83 -8.80 2.12
N LEU A 23 -12.78 -9.67 2.46
CA LEU A 23 -13.04 -10.08 3.85
C LEU A 23 -11.86 -10.87 4.45
N ILE A 24 -11.28 -11.79 3.69
CA ILE A 24 -10.10 -12.56 4.12
C ILE A 24 -8.91 -11.62 4.34
N TRP A 25 -8.68 -10.74 3.37
CA TRP A 25 -7.57 -9.80 3.43
C TRP A 25 -7.75 -8.73 4.51
N ALA A 26 -8.97 -8.36 4.87
CA ALA A 26 -9.24 -7.45 5.98
C ALA A 26 -8.60 -7.96 7.28
N LEU A 27 -8.68 -9.27 7.57
CA LEU A 27 -8.06 -9.86 8.75
C LEU A 27 -6.53 -9.68 8.75
N VAL A 28 -5.90 -9.87 7.59
CA VAL A 28 -4.45 -9.69 7.41
C VAL A 28 -4.08 -8.22 7.59
N ILE A 29 -4.81 -7.30 6.96
CA ILE A 29 -4.56 -5.86 7.07
C ILE A 29 -4.73 -5.40 8.51
N ILE A 30 -5.83 -5.75 9.19
CA ILE A 30 -6.07 -5.37 10.59
C ILE A 30 -4.91 -5.83 11.49
N GLN A 31 -4.43 -7.06 11.31
CA GLN A 31 -3.33 -7.59 12.12
C GLN A 31 -2.00 -6.87 11.84
N VAL A 32 -1.63 -6.72 10.57
CA VAL A 32 -0.36 -6.09 10.18
C VAL A 32 -0.37 -4.61 10.51
N PHE A 33 -1.46 -3.92 10.18
CA PHE A 33 -1.60 -2.49 10.43
C PHE A 33 -1.67 -2.20 11.93
N GLY A 34 -2.40 -3.01 12.71
CA GLY A 34 -2.45 -2.86 14.16
C GLY A 34 -1.11 -3.11 14.87
N ALA A 35 -0.20 -3.88 14.25
CA ALA A 35 1.13 -4.18 14.79
C ALA A 35 2.24 -3.23 14.30
N SER A 36 2.12 -2.70 13.08
CA SER A 36 3.18 -1.92 12.43
C SER A 36 2.86 -0.43 12.26
N GLY A 37 1.58 -0.04 12.34
CA GLY A 37 1.14 1.28 11.93
C GLY A 37 1.24 1.54 10.41
N ILE A 38 1.52 0.50 9.61
CA ILE A 38 1.59 0.58 8.14
C ILE A 38 0.51 -0.33 7.54
N ASN A 39 -0.30 0.23 6.65
CA ASN A 39 -1.34 -0.50 5.93
C ASN A 39 -0.72 -1.26 4.72
N PRO A 40 -0.70 -2.61 4.71
CA PRO A 40 -0.06 -3.39 3.65
C PRO A 40 -0.98 -3.59 2.42
N VAL A 41 -1.77 -2.58 2.05
CA VAL A 41 -2.75 -2.64 0.94
C VAL A 41 -2.11 -3.10 -0.37
N GLY A 42 -0.88 -2.66 -0.65
CA GLY A 42 -0.14 -3.04 -1.85
C GLY A 42 0.25 -4.52 -1.88
N THR A 43 0.51 -5.14 -0.72
CA THR A 43 0.85 -6.56 -0.62
C THR A 43 -0.40 -7.42 -0.85
N VAL A 44 -1.49 -7.05 -0.17
CA VAL A 44 -2.80 -7.71 -0.27
C VAL A 44 -3.34 -7.64 -1.71
N ALA A 45 -3.24 -6.47 -2.35
CA ALA A 45 -3.68 -6.29 -3.72
C ALA A 45 -2.98 -7.26 -4.67
N LYS A 46 -1.65 -7.43 -4.55
CA LYS A 46 -0.89 -8.41 -5.33
C LYS A 46 -1.36 -9.84 -5.08
N GLY A 47 -1.69 -10.18 -3.84
CA GLY A 47 -2.32 -11.47 -3.51
C GLY A 47 -3.63 -11.70 -4.27
N SER A 48 -4.51 -10.69 -4.32
CA SER A 48 -5.73 -10.75 -5.13
C SER A 48 -5.46 -10.77 -6.64
N GLN A 49 -4.41 -10.12 -7.11
CA GLN A 49 -3.99 -10.19 -8.52
C GLN A 49 -3.62 -11.63 -8.89
N PHE A 50 -2.91 -12.36 -8.03
CA PHE A 50 -2.59 -13.78 -8.28
C PHE A 50 -3.82 -14.66 -8.40
N ILE A 51 -4.81 -14.47 -7.51
CA ILE A 51 -6.04 -15.28 -7.53
C ILE A 51 -6.91 -14.92 -8.74
N THR A 52 -7.19 -13.63 -8.93
CA THR A 52 -8.04 -13.14 -10.02
C THR A 52 -7.37 -13.35 -11.38
N GLY A 53 -6.06 -13.13 -11.48
CA GLY A 53 -5.28 -13.33 -12.70
C GLY A 53 -5.09 -14.80 -13.05
N GLY A 54 -4.98 -15.69 -12.05
CA GLY A 54 -4.99 -17.13 -12.28
C GLY A 54 -6.28 -17.61 -12.93
N ILE A 55 -7.43 -17.06 -12.52
CA ILE A 55 -8.75 -17.39 -13.08
C ILE A 55 -8.98 -16.70 -14.43
N ALA A 56 -8.54 -15.45 -14.57
CA ALA A 56 -8.71 -14.67 -15.79
C ALA A 56 -7.73 -15.07 -16.91
N ARG A 57 -6.70 -15.85 -16.62
CA ARG A 57 -5.72 -16.33 -17.59
C ARG A 57 -6.36 -17.39 -18.49
N ASN A 58 -6.46 -17.10 -19.78
CA ASN A 58 -6.80 -18.07 -20.80
C ASN A 58 -5.52 -18.60 -21.47
N PRO A 59 -5.18 -19.91 -21.34
CA PRO A 59 -3.99 -20.48 -21.97
C PRO A 59 -3.96 -20.37 -23.50
N ALA A 60 -5.12 -20.16 -24.13
CA ALA A 60 -5.24 -19.97 -25.58
C ALA A 60 -4.80 -18.56 -26.03
N ASP A 61 -4.70 -17.60 -25.12
CA ASP A 61 -4.33 -16.23 -25.45
C ASP A 61 -2.81 -16.14 -25.72
N LYS A 62 -2.45 -15.81 -26.97
CA LYS A 62 -1.05 -15.65 -27.39
C LYS A 62 -0.42 -14.32 -26.93
N ALA A 63 -1.22 -13.40 -26.40
CA ALA A 63 -0.82 -12.07 -25.96
C ALA A 63 -1.62 -11.64 -24.72
N ILE A 64 -1.08 -10.67 -23.97
CA ILE A 64 -1.75 -10.11 -22.79
C ILE A 64 -3.03 -9.39 -23.24
N SER A 65 -4.19 -9.92 -22.83
CA SER A 65 -5.48 -9.31 -23.13
C SER A 65 -5.71 -8.07 -22.28
N ALA A 66 -6.02 -6.93 -22.93
CA ALA A 66 -6.37 -5.70 -22.25
C ALA A 66 -7.58 -5.87 -21.31
N THR A 67 -8.53 -6.74 -21.68
CA THR A 67 -9.69 -7.10 -20.85
C THR A 67 -9.26 -7.93 -19.64
N GLY A 68 -8.29 -8.82 -19.80
CA GLY A 68 -7.67 -9.58 -18.71
C GLY A 68 -7.00 -8.66 -17.70
N SER A 69 -6.15 -7.74 -18.15
CA SER A 69 -5.45 -6.80 -17.27
C SER A 69 -6.42 -5.92 -16.47
N LYS A 70 -7.47 -5.40 -17.13
CA LYS A 70 -8.53 -4.62 -16.46
C LYS A 70 -9.22 -5.44 -15.38
N THR A 71 -9.59 -6.69 -15.70
CA THR A 71 -10.27 -7.59 -14.76
C THR A 71 -9.41 -7.86 -13.51
N VAL A 72 -8.13 -8.14 -13.70
CA VAL A 72 -7.18 -8.40 -12.61
C VAL A 72 -6.98 -7.17 -11.74
N LEU A 73 -6.74 -6.01 -12.34
CA LEU A 73 -6.50 -4.76 -11.61
C LEU A 73 -7.75 -4.31 -10.84
N VAL A 74 -8.93 -4.29 -11.48
CA VAL A 74 -10.18 -3.87 -10.83
C VAL A 74 -10.59 -4.85 -9.74
N GLY A 75 -10.41 -6.17 -9.95
CA GLY A 75 -10.64 -7.17 -8.91
C GLY A 75 -9.74 -6.95 -7.69
N ALA A 76 -8.45 -6.78 -7.93
CA ALA A 76 -7.49 -6.48 -6.88
C ALA A 76 -7.86 -5.21 -6.12
N MET A 77 -8.18 -4.11 -6.82
CA MET A 77 -8.64 -2.86 -6.21
C MET A 77 -9.86 -3.07 -5.31
N LEU A 78 -10.87 -3.81 -5.78
CA LEU A 78 -12.08 -4.04 -5.01
C LEU A 78 -11.79 -4.74 -3.68
N SER A 79 -11.02 -5.83 -3.73
CA SER A 79 -10.64 -6.58 -2.53
C SER A 79 -9.75 -5.77 -1.58
N SER A 80 -8.81 -4.99 -2.13
CA SER A 80 -7.86 -4.22 -1.34
C SER A 80 -8.50 -2.99 -0.70
N CYS A 81 -9.44 -2.33 -1.38
CA CYS A 81 -10.20 -1.21 -0.81
C CYS A 81 -11.05 -1.67 0.38
N ALA A 82 -11.75 -2.81 0.26
CA ALA A 82 -12.53 -3.35 1.36
C ALA A 82 -11.64 -3.68 2.57
N ALA A 83 -10.50 -4.34 2.33
CA ALA A 83 -9.56 -4.69 3.38
C ALA A 83 -8.90 -3.45 4.02
N SER A 84 -8.50 -2.46 3.20
CA SER A 84 -7.86 -1.22 3.65
C SER A 84 -8.79 -0.42 4.55
N GLN A 85 -10.05 -0.27 4.14
CA GLN A 85 -11.05 0.46 4.92
C GLN A 85 -11.29 -0.20 6.27
N ALA A 86 -11.37 -1.54 6.32
CA ALA A 86 -11.50 -2.27 7.58
C ALA A 86 -10.30 -2.03 8.51
N GLY A 87 -9.08 -2.04 7.95
CA GLY A 87 -7.86 -1.73 8.70
C GLY A 87 -7.85 -0.32 9.30
N GLU A 88 -8.16 0.69 8.50
CA GLU A 88 -8.21 2.09 8.92
C GLU A 88 -9.28 2.32 9.99
N LEU A 89 -10.49 1.74 9.82
CA LEU A 89 -11.54 1.82 10.82
C LEU A 89 -11.12 1.22 12.16
N CYS A 90 -10.48 0.05 12.15
CA CYS A 90 -9.98 -0.57 13.36
C CYS A 90 -8.91 0.29 14.05
N GLN A 91 -8.06 0.97 13.29
CA GLN A 91 -7.04 1.85 13.83
C GLN A 91 -7.65 3.11 14.45
N ASP A 92 -8.62 3.74 13.78
CA ASP A 92 -9.35 4.91 14.28
C ASP A 92 -10.20 4.61 15.51
N PHE A 93 -10.86 3.45 15.56
CA PHE A 93 -11.61 3.04 16.74
C PHE A 93 -10.71 2.68 17.91
N ARG A 94 -9.51 2.14 17.65
CA ARG A 94 -8.52 1.91 18.70
C ARG A 94 -8.03 3.21 19.30
N THR A 95 -7.67 4.21 18.48
CA THR A 95 -7.25 5.52 18.98
C THR A 95 -8.39 6.24 19.68
N GLY A 96 -9.60 6.18 19.12
CA GLY A 96 -10.82 6.71 19.74
C GLY A 96 -11.09 6.11 21.11
N PHE A 97 -11.00 4.78 21.24
CA PHE A 97 -11.14 4.08 22.51
C PHE A 97 -10.11 4.53 23.55
N LEU A 98 -8.84 4.70 23.16
CA LEU A 98 -7.78 5.19 24.05
C LEU A 98 -8.00 6.63 24.51
N LEU A 99 -8.67 7.45 23.71
CA LEU A 99 -9.01 8.84 24.03
C LEU A 99 -10.37 8.99 24.71
N GLY A 100 -11.13 7.91 24.89
CA GLY A 100 -12.48 7.94 25.47
C GLY A 100 -13.57 8.44 24.52
N THR A 101 -13.33 8.46 23.21
CA THR A 101 -14.27 8.93 22.19
C THR A 101 -15.33 7.85 21.88
N PRO A 102 -16.63 8.19 21.79
CA PRO A 102 -17.68 7.23 21.47
C PRO A 102 -17.60 6.71 20.02
N ALA A 103 -17.54 5.39 19.84
CA ALA A 103 -17.39 4.74 18.53
C ALA A 103 -18.51 5.08 17.52
N ARG A 104 -19.75 5.27 18.00
CA ARG A 104 -20.88 5.67 17.13
C ARG A 104 -20.65 7.01 16.46
N ALA A 105 -20.12 8.00 17.20
CA ALA A 105 -19.83 9.32 16.65
C ALA A 105 -18.71 9.24 15.61
N GLN A 106 -17.66 8.44 15.87
CA GLN A 106 -16.58 8.19 14.92
C GLN A 106 -17.09 7.55 13.62
N TRP A 107 -17.97 6.56 13.72
CA TRP A 107 -18.60 5.93 12.55
C TRP A 107 -19.39 6.96 11.72
N HIS A 108 -20.23 7.78 12.35
CA HIS A 108 -20.96 8.83 11.64
C HIS A 108 -20.02 9.85 10.98
N ALA A 109 -18.95 10.25 11.67
CA ALA A 109 -17.95 11.15 11.11
C ALA A 109 -17.25 10.56 9.88
N GLN A 110 -16.88 9.28 9.91
CA GLN A 110 -16.28 8.58 8.77
C GLN A 110 -17.25 8.46 7.59
N VAL A 111 -18.53 8.16 7.84
CA VAL A 111 -19.55 8.12 6.78
C VAL A 111 -19.70 9.49 6.12
N LEU A 112 -19.80 10.57 6.90
CA LEU A 112 -19.87 11.94 6.38
C LEU A 112 -18.60 12.33 5.62
N GLY A 113 -17.42 12.00 6.14
CA GLY A 113 -16.14 12.22 5.47
C GLY A 113 -16.04 11.48 4.14
N THR A 114 -16.56 10.25 4.09
CA THR A 114 -16.59 9.44 2.86
C THR A 114 -17.45 10.10 1.78
N LEU A 115 -18.59 10.71 2.13
CA LEU A 115 -19.43 11.43 1.17
C LEU A 115 -18.69 12.57 0.47
N ALA A 116 -17.85 13.31 1.21
CA ALA A 116 -16.99 14.33 0.63
C ALA A 116 -15.84 13.73 -0.18
N ALA A 117 -15.21 12.66 0.33
CA ALA A 117 -14.07 11.99 -0.32
C ALA A 117 -14.43 11.40 -1.69
N VAL A 118 -15.66 10.91 -1.88
CA VAL A 118 -16.15 10.38 -3.17
C VAL A 118 -16.01 11.40 -4.31
N PHE A 119 -16.14 12.69 -4.04
CA PHE A 119 -15.95 13.75 -5.03
C PHE A 119 -14.53 14.30 -5.05
N LEU A 120 -13.91 14.43 -3.87
CA LEU A 120 -12.59 15.00 -3.74
C LEU A 120 -11.50 14.11 -4.34
N THR A 121 -11.55 12.80 -4.12
CA THR A 121 -10.53 11.86 -4.59
C THR A 121 -10.42 11.84 -6.13
N PRO A 122 -11.50 11.72 -6.91
CA PRO A 122 -11.43 11.84 -8.37
C PRO A 122 -10.98 13.23 -8.83
N ALA A 123 -11.40 14.31 -8.16
CA ALA A 123 -10.99 15.67 -8.51
C ALA A 123 -9.47 15.86 -8.35
N ILE A 124 -8.90 15.38 -7.25
CA ILE A 124 -7.46 15.37 -7.01
C ILE A 124 -6.75 14.49 -8.06
N PHE A 125 -7.29 13.31 -8.38
CA PHE A 125 -6.71 12.47 -9.44
C PHE A 125 -6.66 13.20 -10.80
N ILE A 126 -7.74 13.88 -11.19
CA ILE A 126 -7.77 14.67 -12.43
C ILE A 126 -6.77 15.82 -12.39
N LEU A 127 -6.62 16.49 -11.24
CA LEU A 127 -5.61 17.54 -11.06
C LEU A 127 -4.20 17.00 -11.33
N PHE A 128 -3.83 15.89 -10.69
CA PHE A 128 -2.54 15.24 -10.88
C PHE A 128 -2.35 14.73 -12.32
N ALA A 129 -3.36 14.11 -12.91
CA ALA A 129 -3.29 13.62 -14.29
C ALA A 129 -3.12 14.74 -15.32
N LYS A 130 -3.67 15.93 -15.06
CA LYS A 130 -3.47 17.12 -15.89
C LYS A 130 -2.09 17.74 -15.71
N ALA A 131 -1.59 17.80 -14.47
CA ALA A 131 -0.26 18.33 -14.17
C ALA A 131 0.86 17.42 -14.69
N PHE A 132 0.67 16.10 -14.57
CA PHE A 132 1.68 15.09 -14.86
C PHE A 132 1.12 13.99 -15.79
N PRO A 133 1.27 14.15 -17.11
CA PRO A 133 0.77 13.18 -18.09
C PRO A 133 1.33 11.76 -17.92
N CYS A 134 2.51 11.61 -17.31
CA CYS A 134 3.13 10.31 -17.00
C CYS A 134 2.27 9.38 -16.10
N ILE A 135 1.27 9.92 -15.39
CA ILE A 135 0.35 9.11 -14.57
C ILE A 135 -0.58 8.26 -15.47
N THR A 136 -1.04 8.84 -16.58
CA THR A 136 -2.04 8.22 -17.46
C THR A 136 -1.44 7.65 -18.75
N ASP A 137 -0.34 8.24 -19.22
CA ASP A 137 0.32 7.84 -20.46
C ASP A 137 1.60 7.06 -20.15
N ALA A 138 1.58 5.77 -20.51
CA ALA A 138 2.71 4.87 -20.33
C ALA A 138 3.86 5.10 -21.33
N THR A 139 3.67 5.92 -22.37
CA THR A 139 4.72 6.24 -23.35
C THR A 139 5.72 7.28 -22.81
N VAL A 140 5.31 8.04 -21.79
CA VAL A 140 6.15 9.05 -21.14
C VAL A 140 7.08 8.36 -20.14
N THR A 141 8.36 8.28 -20.47
CA THR A 141 9.36 7.57 -19.65
C THR A 141 9.94 8.39 -18.51
N GLN A 142 9.76 9.71 -18.53
CA GLN A 142 10.28 10.64 -17.52
C GLN A 142 9.12 11.23 -16.72
N CYS A 143 9.17 11.07 -15.41
CA CYS A 143 8.18 11.60 -14.48
C CYS A 143 8.93 12.21 -13.31
N GLN A 144 8.49 13.37 -12.82
CA GLN A 144 9.18 14.09 -11.73
C GLN A 144 9.22 13.28 -10.42
N PHE A 145 8.35 12.28 -10.28
CA PHE A 145 8.29 11.38 -9.14
C PHE A 145 8.16 9.93 -9.60
N ALA A 146 8.64 9.01 -8.75
CA ALA A 146 8.47 7.59 -8.99
C ALA A 146 7.00 7.18 -8.79
N LEU A 147 6.52 6.25 -9.61
CA LEU A 147 5.19 5.63 -9.51
C LEU A 147 5.30 4.19 -8.98
N PRO A 148 5.84 3.93 -7.76
CA PRO A 148 6.21 2.60 -7.33
C PRO A 148 5.01 1.65 -7.22
N SER A 149 3.89 2.13 -6.69
CA SER A 149 2.68 1.33 -6.52
C SER A 149 2.06 0.94 -7.86
N VAL A 150 1.86 1.93 -8.76
CA VAL A 150 1.29 1.70 -10.10
C VAL A 150 2.17 0.76 -10.90
N THR A 151 3.48 1.01 -10.91
CA THR A 151 4.46 0.18 -11.63
C THR A 151 4.42 -1.27 -11.13
N THR A 152 4.41 -1.47 -9.80
CA THR A 152 4.43 -2.83 -9.26
C THR A 152 3.13 -3.58 -9.57
N TRP A 153 1.97 -2.92 -9.46
CA TRP A 153 0.68 -3.53 -9.76
C TRP A 153 0.56 -3.89 -11.24
N ARG A 154 1.09 -3.04 -12.13
CA ARG A 154 1.16 -3.29 -13.57
C ARG A 154 2.05 -4.49 -13.88
N VAL A 155 3.30 -4.49 -13.40
CA VAL A 155 4.27 -5.56 -13.68
C VAL A 155 3.76 -6.92 -13.17
N VAL A 156 3.14 -6.96 -11.98
CA VAL A 156 2.55 -8.20 -11.46
C VAL A 156 1.39 -8.68 -12.34
N THR A 157 0.51 -7.77 -12.79
CA THR A 157 -0.59 -8.11 -13.69
C THR A 157 -0.09 -8.66 -15.02
N GLU A 158 0.88 -7.98 -15.64
CA GLU A 158 1.49 -8.40 -16.90
C GLU A 158 2.20 -9.75 -16.75
N ALA A 159 2.90 -9.98 -15.64
CA ALA A 159 3.59 -11.24 -15.35
C ALA A 159 2.62 -12.42 -15.19
N ILE A 160 1.47 -12.21 -14.54
CA ILE A 160 0.47 -13.28 -14.33
C ILE A 160 -0.23 -13.65 -15.65
N LEU A 161 -0.52 -12.65 -16.49
CA LEU A 161 -1.22 -12.85 -17.77
C LEU A 161 -0.28 -13.23 -18.93
N ALA A 162 1.03 -13.19 -18.73
CA ALA A 162 1.99 -13.61 -19.75
C ALA A 162 1.80 -15.09 -20.14
N PRO A 163 1.99 -15.45 -21.42
CA PRO A 163 1.85 -16.84 -21.89
C PRO A 163 2.76 -17.82 -21.14
N ARG A 164 4.00 -17.38 -20.87
CA ARG A 164 4.94 -18.04 -19.97
C ARG A 164 5.10 -17.20 -18.71
N PHE A 165 4.98 -17.83 -17.55
CA PHE A 165 5.18 -17.15 -16.28
C PHE A 165 6.66 -16.74 -16.15
N PRO A 166 6.99 -15.44 -16.01
CA PRO A 166 8.37 -14.96 -16.15
C PRO A 166 9.22 -15.18 -14.90
N ILE A 167 8.63 -15.65 -13.79
CA ILE A 167 9.33 -15.82 -12.52
C ILE A 167 10.07 -17.15 -12.49
N SER A 168 11.35 -17.10 -12.13
CA SER A 168 12.19 -18.29 -11.99
C SER A 168 11.67 -19.26 -10.92
N GLN A 169 11.88 -20.56 -11.13
CA GLN A 169 11.44 -21.60 -10.19
C GLN A 169 12.10 -21.43 -8.80
N SER A 170 13.33 -20.91 -8.73
CA SER A 170 14.02 -20.65 -7.46
C SER A 170 13.29 -19.60 -6.61
N SER A 171 12.73 -18.54 -7.22
CA SER A 171 11.95 -17.52 -6.50
C SER A 171 10.67 -18.09 -5.89
N TRP A 172 10.03 -19.04 -6.58
CA TRP A 172 8.82 -19.70 -6.10
C TRP A 172 9.12 -20.64 -4.93
N ILE A 173 10.19 -21.44 -5.05
CA ILE A 173 10.67 -22.31 -3.95
C ILE A 173 11.04 -21.45 -2.73
N PHE A 174 11.78 -20.37 -2.94
CA PHE A 174 12.15 -19.45 -1.86
C PHE A 174 10.91 -18.88 -1.15
N SER A 175 9.90 -18.44 -1.91
CA SER A 175 8.63 -17.93 -1.36
C SER A 175 7.91 -18.96 -0.49
N ILE A 176 7.86 -20.22 -0.93
CA ILE A 176 7.23 -21.31 -0.16
C ILE A 176 8.02 -21.60 1.12
N VAL A 177 9.34 -21.77 1.01
CA VAL A 177 10.21 -22.04 2.16
C VAL A 177 10.11 -20.93 3.19
N PHE A 178 10.13 -19.67 2.75
CA PHE A 178 10.04 -18.51 3.64
C PHE A 178 8.65 -18.35 4.26
N SER A 179 7.60 -18.73 3.53
CA SER A 179 6.23 -18.77 4.08
C SER A 179 6.09 -19.82 5.18
N VAL A 180 6.61 -21.04 4.96
CA VAL A 180 6.61 -22.11 5.97
C VAL A 180 7.45 -21.70 7.19
N LEU A 181 8.62 -21.12 6.97
CA LEU A 181 9.46 -20.58 8.04
C LEU A 181 8.73 -19.48 8.83
N GLY A 182 8.04 -18.58 8.13
CA GLY A 182 7.23 -17.52 8.74
C GLY A 182 6.13 -18.08 9.63
N VAL A 183 5.40 -19.09 9.16
CA VAL A 183 4.36 -19.78 9.94
C VAL A 183 4.99 -20.46 11.17
N ALA A 184 6.10 -21.17 11.00
CA ALA A 184 6.81 -21.84 12.08
C ALA A 184 7.28 -20.86 13.17
N ILE A 185 7.84 -19.71 12.78
CA ILE A 185 8.27 -18.66 13.72
C ILE A 185 7.08 -18.04 14.45
N VAL A 186 5.95 -17.81 13.76
CA VAL A 186 4.73 -17.29 14.41
C VAL A 186 4.16 -18.31 15.41
N MET A 187 4.13 -19.59 15.05
CA MET A 187 3.72 -20.66 15.96
C MET A 187 4.65 -20.77 17.17
N LEU A 188 5.97 -20.71 16.95
CA LEU A 188 6.99 -20.69 18.00
C LEU A 188 6.79 -19.50 18.94
N LYS A 189 6.55 -18.30 18.39
CA LYS A 189 6.28 -17.09 19.17
C LYS A 189 5.06 -17.26 20.08
N ARG A 190 3.96 -17.80 19.55
CA ARG A 190 2.75 -18.09 20.32
C ARG A 190 3.01 -19.12 21.43
N PHE A 191 3.76 -20.17 21.13
CA PHE A 191 4.10 -21.20 22.13
C PHE A 191 4.98 -20.65 23.26
N ILE A 192 5.96 -19.80 22.94
CA ILE A 192 6.83 -19.15 23.93
C ILE A 192 6.05 -18.18 24.82
N LEU A 193 5.13 -17.40 24.25
CA LEU A 193 4.28 -16.47 25.01
C LEU A 193 3.37 -17.18 26.03
N GLN A 194 2.95 -18.42 25.74
CA GLN A 194 2.13 -19.23 26.65
C GLN A 194 2.92 -19.78 27.85
N LYS A 195 4.25 -19.90 27.76
CA LYS A 195 5.10 -20.43 28.84
C LYS A 195 5.74 -19.29 29.66
N PRO A 196 5.41 -19.13 30.96
CA PRO A 196 5.91 -18.02 31.78
C PRO A 196 7.44 -17.97 31.88
N ASN A 197 8.13 -19.12 31.90
CA ASN A 197 9.60 -19.21 32.01
C ASN A 197 10.35 -18.75 30.75
N LEU A 198 9.67 -18.71 29.59
CA LEU A 198 10.27 -18.40 28.29
C LEU A 198 9.88 -17.01 27.77
N LYS A 199 9.03 -16.26 28.48
CA LYS A 199 8.56 -14.93 28.06
C LYS A 199 9.69 -13.95 27.75
N GLN A 200 10.83 -14.07 28.43
CA GLN A 200 12.01 -13.24 28.18
C GLN A 200 12.56 -13.35 26.74
N TYR A 201 12.41 -14.50 26.08
CA TYR A 201 12.89 -14.72 24.72
C TYR A 201 11.98 -14.14 23.64
N HIS A 202 10.78 -13.67 23.98
CA HIS A 202 9.83 -13.09 23.03
C HIS A 202 10.38 -11.86 22.30
N VAL A 203 11.25 -11.08 22.94
CA VAL A 203 11.86 -9.86 22.38
C VAL A 203 12.75 -10.18 21.17
N TRP A 204 13.37 -11.36 21.14
CA TRP A 204 14.29 -11.78 20.08
C TRP A 204 13.58 -12.36 18.86
N ILE A 205 12.27 -12.67 18.96
CA ILE A 205 11.53 -13.30 17.88
C ILE A 205 10.92 -12.21 16.97
N PRO A 206 11.35 -12.14 15.69
CA PRO A 206 10.88 -11.11 14.79
C PRO A 206 9.38 -11.26 14.54
N ASN A 207 8.73 -10.13 14.28
CA ASN A 207 7.35 -10.12 13.82
C ASN A 207 7.32 -10.43 12.31
N MET A 208 7.17 -11.71 11.96
CA MET A 208 7.24 -12.18 10.57
C MET A 208 6.30 -11.46 9.59
N PRO A 209 5.07 -11.06 9.97
CA PRO A 209 4.26 -10.19 9.12
C PRO A 209 4.94 -8.86 8.72
N LEU A 210 5.70 -8.22 9.62
CA LEU A 210 6.46 -7.00 9.27
C LEU A 210 7.65 -7.31 8.37
N VAL A 211 8.32 -8.45 8.60
CA VAL A 211 9.41 -8.90 7.72
C VAL A 211 8.88 -9.12 6.30
N GLY A 212 7.73 -9.79 6.17
CA GLY A 212 7.05 -9.97 4.89
C GLY A 212 6.64 -8.65 4.23
N LEU A 213 6.10 -7.71 5.01
CA LEU A 213 5.78 -6.37 4.52
C LEU A 213 7.01 -5.67 3.94
N ALA A 214 8.12 -5.67 4.66
CA ALA A 214 9.38 -5.05 4.21
C ALA A 214 9.87 -5.64 2.89
N MET A 215 9.75 -6.96 2.70
CA MET A 215 10.15 -7.64 1.45
C MET A 215 9.28 -7.28 0.23
N THR A 216 8.10 -6.72 0.45
CA THR A 216 7.16 -6.39 -0.64
C THR A 216 7.29 -4.96 -1.16
N ILE A 217 8.12 -4.16 -0.50
CA ILE A 217 8.48 -2.80 -0.92
C ILE A 217 9.53 -2.92 -2.03
N ALA A 218 9.12 -2.64 -3.26
CA ALA A 218 9.98 -2.83 -4.44
C ALA A 218 11.08 -1.76 -4.59
N SER A 219 10.92 -0.59 -3.96
CA SER A 219 11.88 0.52 -4.10
C SER A 219 12.93 0.51 -2.99
N SER A 220 14.19 0.35 -3.38
CA SER A 220 15.34 0.50 -2.49
C SER A 220 15.43 1.89 -1.85
N GLN A 221 14.98 2.93 -2.57
CA GLN A 221 14.94 4.31 -2.07
C GLN A 221 13.98 4.43 -0.89
N THR A 222 12.78 3.85 -1.00
CA THR A 222 11.79 3.85 0.08
C THR A 222 12.33 3.10 1.30
N VAL A 223 12.99 1.95 1.10
CA VAL A 223 13.59 1.22 2.21
C VAL A 223 14.70 2.03 2.89
N LEU A 224 15.54 2.71 2.10
CA LEU A 224 16.62 3.54 2.62
C LEU A 224 16.10 4.76 3.38
N THR A 225 15.07 5.44 2.88
CA THR A 225 14.48 6.59 3.59
C THR A 225 13.82 6.17 4.90
N LEU A 226 13.12 5.04 4.92
CA LEU A 226 12.60 4.47 6.18
C LEU A 226 13.74 4.10 7.14
N ALA A 227 14.82 3.51 6.64
CA ALA A 227 15.98 3.15 7.47
C ALA A 227 16.64 4.39 8.09
N ILE A 228 16.88 5.44 7.29
CA ILE A 228 17.44 6.72 7.76
C ILE A 228 16.51 7.37 8.79
N GLY A 229 15.20 7.43 8.51
CA GLY A 229 14.21 7.97 9.44
C GLY A 229 14.16 7.19 10.76
N SER A 230 14.24 5.86 10.70
CA SER A 230 14.27 5.01 11.89
C SER A 230 15.56 5.17 12.70
N ALA A 231 16.72 5.32 12.02
CA ALA A 231 18.00 5.56 12.67
C ALA A 231 18.02 6.93 13.35
N PHE A 232 17.50 7.96 12.69
CA PHE A 232 17.34 9.30 13.26
C PHE A 232 16.40 9.28 14.48
N ALA A 233 15.26 8.59 14.40
CA ALA A 233 14.36 8.43 15.52
C ALA A 233 15.04 7.70 16.70
N ALA A 234 15.82 6.65 16.43
CA ALA A 234 16.53 5.88 17.46
C ALA A 234 17.65 6.69 18.12
N THR A 235 18.44 7.44 17.35
CA THR A 235 19.48 8.32 17.91
C THR A 235 18.86 9.45 18.72
N TRP A 236 17.79 10.08 18.22
CA TRP A 236 17.06 11.10 18.96
C TRP A 236 16.51 10.55 20.29
N GLY A 237 15.89 9.37 20.27
CA GLY A 237 15.40 8.71 21.49
C GLY A 237 16.50 8.44 22.52
N LYS A 238 17.72 8.13 22.06
CA LYS A 238 18.88 7.89 22.93
C LYS A 238 19.44 9.17 23.55
N PHE A 239 19.54 10.26 22.78
CA PHE A 239 20.16 11.50 23.26
C PHE A 239 19.19 12.45 23.97
N TRP A 240 17.92 12.52 23.54
CA TRP A 240 16.91 13.43 24.10
C TRP A 240 15.53 12.77 24.27
N PRO A 241 15.36 11.89 25.27
CA PRO A 241 14.14 11.09 25.44
C PRO A 241 12.88 11.94 25.65
N LYS A 242 12.96 13.01 26.46
CA LYS A 242 11.80 13.90 26.73
C LYS A 242 11.28 14.62 25.48
N SER A 243 12.20 15.00 24.58
CA SER A 243 11.84 15.67 23.32
C SER A 243 11.26 14.65 22.33
N HIS A 244 11.90 13.49 22.24
CA HIS A 244 11.46 12.39 21.39
C HIS A 244 10.02 11.95 21.70
N GLU A 245 9.68 11.71 22.97
CA GLU A 245 8.35 11.28 23.38
C GLU A 245 7.24 12.27 22.98
N ARG A 246 7.54 13.57 23.02
CA ARG A 246 6.56 14.63 22.73
C ARG A 246 6.45 14.98 21.24
N PHE A 247 7.55 14.94 20.50
CA PHE A 247 7.63 15.54 19.16
C PHE A 247 7.85 14.55 18.02
N LEU A 248 8.23 13.30 18.29
CA LEU A 248 8.49 12.31 17.23
C LEU A 248 7.28 12.15 16.30
N TYR A 249 6.11 11.83 16.86
CA TYR A 249 4.92 11.56 16.05
C TYR A 249 4.40 12.81 15.32
N PRO A 250 4.23 13.99 15.96
CA PRO A 250 3.77 15.19 15.27
C PRO A 250 4.69 15.62 14.12
N ILE A 251 6.01 15.56 14.31
CA ILE A 251 6.98 15.93 13.26
C ILE A 251 6.95 14.92 12.12
N ALA A 252 6.95 13.62 12.42
CA ALA A 252 6.88 12.58 11.39
C ALA A 252 5.57 12.67 10.59
N SER A 253 4.42 12.81 11.26
CA SER A 253 3.13 12.97 10.59
C SER A 253 3.06 14.27 9.78
N GLY A 254 3.62 15.36 10.31
CA GLY A 254 3.68 16.65 9.63
C GLY A 254 4.52 16.60 8.37
N GLY A 255 5.64 15.87 8.37
CA GLY A 255 6.47 15.65 7.18
C GLY A 255 5.72 14.87 6.09
N ILE A 256 5.08 13.75 6.46
CA ILE A 256 4.30 12.93 5.51
C ILE A 256 3.11 13.72 4.94
N ALA A 257 2.37 14.43 5.79
CA ALA A 257 1.24 15.25 5.35
C ALA A 257 1.69 16.44 4.49
N GLY A 258 2.81 17.07 4.88
CA GLY A 258 3.41 18.20 4.18
C GLY A 258 3.86 17.84 2.77
N GLU A 259 4.45 16.66 2.57
CA GLU A 259 4.78 16.14 1.24
C GLU A 259 3.53 16.03 0.36
N GLY A 260 2.45 15.43 0.88
CA GLY A 260 1.19 15.28 0.15
C GLY A 260 0.54 16.61 -0.24
N VAL A 261 0.47 17.56 0.69
CA VAL A 261 -0.06 18.92 0.41
C VAL A 261 0.85 19.67 -0.57
N GLY A 262 2.17 19.54 -0.41
CA GLY A 262 3.17 20.11 -1.30
C GLY A 262 2.98 19.66 -2.75
N TYR A 263 2.70 18.37 -2.97
CA TYR A 263 2.41 17.84 -4.31
C TYR A 263 1.13 18.40 -4.93
N VAL A 264 0.10 18.67 -4.13
CA VAL A 264 -1.13 19.33 -4.61
C VAL A 264 -0.81 20.75 -5.07
N VAL A 265 -0.08 21.52 -4.26
CA VAL A 265 0.34 22.89 -4.60
C VAL A 265 1.21 22.87 -5.85
N LEU A 266 2.20 21.97 -5.92
CA LEU A 266 3.06 21.80 -7.09
C LEU A 266 2.25 21.50 -8.35
N SER A 267 1.24 20.63 -8.26
CA SER A 267 0.36 20.30 -9.39
C SER A 267 -0.39 21.52 -9.92
N ILE A 268 -0.88 22.38 -9.01
CA ILE A 268 -1.56 23.63 -9.38
C ILE A 268 -0.60 24.59 -10.06
N LEU A 269 0.62 24.75 -9.52
CA LEU A 269 1.66 25.60 -10.10
C LEU A 269 2.11 25.12 -11.48
N GLN A 270 2.23 23.80 -11.65
CA GLN A 270 2.58 23.16 -12.92
C GLN A 270 1.51 23.46 -13.98
N ILE A 271 0.22 23.32 -13.63
CA ILE A 271 -0.89 23.65 -14.53
C ILE A 271 -0.94 25.15 -14.85
N ALA A 272 -0.62 26.01 -13.88
CA ALA A 272 -0.55 27.46 -14.06
C ALA A 272 0.67 27.91 -14.90
N GLY A 273 1.58 26.99 -15.26
CA GLY A 273 2.76 27.29 -16.08
C GLY A 273 3.90 27.99 -15.33
N VAL A 274 3.82 28.07 -13.99
CA VAL A 274 4.85 28.61 -13.09
C VAL A 274 5.48 27.48 -12.25
N GLY A 275 5.43 26.26 -12.77
CA GLY A 275 5.90 25.05 -12.08
C GLY A 275 7.43 24.97 -11.94
N GLY A 276 7.85 23.97 -11.17
CA GLY A 276 9.26 23.72 -10.84
C GLY A 276 10.15 23.57 -12.08
N ASP A 277 9.63 23.01 -13.17
CA ASP A 277 10.35 22.86 -14.45
C ASP A 277 10.80 24.18 -15.08
N LYS A 278 10.09 25.30 -14.82
CA LYS A 278 10.36 26.60 -15.46
C LYS A 278 11.04 27.61 -14.54
N TYR A 279 10.65 27.63 -13.26
CA TYR A 279 11.10 28.64 -12.29
C TYR A 279 11.62 28.04 -10.98
N GLY A 280 11.69 26.71 -10.87
CA GLY A 280 12.16 26.01 -9.69
C GLY A 280 13.67 26.04 -9.53
N THR A 281 14.13 25.84 -8.29
CA THR A 281 15.54 25.59 -7.99
C THR A 281 15.83 24.09 -8.07
N MET A 282 16.92 23.70 -8.72
CA MET A 282 17.35 22.29 -8.84
C MET A 282 17.95 21.70 -7.55
N LEU A 283 17.67 22.32 -6.40
CA LEU A 283 18.30 22.01 -5.12
C LEU A 283 17.65 20.74 -4.54
N GLY A 284 18.40 19.64 -4.54
CA GLY A 284 17.93 18.33 -4.06
C GLY A 284 17.44 17.38 -5.17
N CYS A 285 17.49 17.78 -6.43
CA CYS A 285 17.13 16.95 -7.58
C CYS A 285 18.21 15.89 -7.85
N TYR A 286 17.86 14.62 -7.72
CA TYR A 286 18.76 13.52 -8.05
C TYR A 286 18.92 13.42 -9.58
N GLY A 287 20.14 13.63 -10.08
CA GLY A 287 20.43 13.49 -11.51
C GLY A 287 19.97 14.66 -12.39
N GLY A 288 19.68 15.84 -11.80
CA GLY A 288 19.30 17.03 -12.57
C GLY A 288 17.93 16.94 -13.23
N ALA A 289 17.10 15.98 -12.81
CA ALA A 289 15.71 15.85 -13.21
C ALA A 289 14.83 16.00 -11.97
N CYS A 290 14.25 17.19 -11.84
CA CYS A 290 12.96 17.46 -11.23
C CYS A 290 12.19 18.27 -12.28
#